data_AF-A0A0H3NX92-F1
#
_entry.id   AF-A0A0H3NX92-F1
#
_cell.length_a   1.000
_cell.length_b   1.000
_cell.length_c   1.000
_cell.angle_alpha   90.00
_cell.angle_beta   90.00
_cell.angle_gamma   90.00
#
_symmetry.space_group_name_H-M   'P 1'
#
loop_
_entity.id
_entity.type
_entity.pdbx_description
1 polymer ?
#
loop_
_entity_poly.entity_id
_entity_poly.type
_entity_poly.pdbx_seq_one_letter_code
_entity_poly.pdbx_strand_id
1 'polypeptide(L)'
;MKPKNKHSLSHVRHDPAHCLAPGLFRALKRGERKRSKLDVTYDYGDGKRIEFSGPEPLGADDLRILQGLVAMAGPNGLVLGPEPKTEGGRQLRLFLEPKWEAVTADAMVVKGSYRALAKEIGAEVDSGGALKHIQDCIERLWKVSIIAQNGRKRQGFRLLSEYASDEADGRLYVALNPLIAQAVMGGGQHVRISMDEVRALDSETARLLHQRLCGWIDPGKTGKASIDTLCGYVWPSEASGSTMRKRRQRVREALPELVALGWTVTEFAAGKYDITRPKAAG
;
A
#
# COMPACT_ATOMS: atom_id res chain seq x y z
N MET A 1 22.19 23.45 -9.08
CA MET A 1 21.16 23.62 -8.03
C MET A 1 20.32 22.36 -7.97
N LYS A 2 20.33 21.59 -6.87
CA LYS A 2 19.36 20.49 -6.69
C LYS A 2 17.96 21.12 -6.66
N PRO A 3 16.97 20.60 -7.40
CA PRO A 3 15.61 21.13 -7.30
C PRO A 3 15.14 21.02 -5.85
N LYS A 4 14.62 22.12 -5.29
CA LYS A 4 13.92 22.09 -4.00
C LYS A 4 12.79 21.06 -4.12
N ASN A 5 12.80 20.05 -3.26
CA ASN A 5 11.83 18.96 -3.33
C ASN A 5 10.40 19.54 -3.25
N LYS A 6 9.61 19.37 -4.32
CA LYS A 6 8.22 19.86 -4.40
C LYS A 6 7.31 19.15 -3.37
N HIS A 7 7.75 17.99 -2.89
CA HIS A 7 7.06 17.10 -1.96
C HIS A 7 7.88 16.93 -0.68
N SER A 8 7.20 16.87 0.48
CA SER A 8 7.83 16.85 1.80
C SER A 8 8.14 15.44 2.31
N LEU A 9 7.45 14.39 1.81
CA LEU A 9 7.66 13.02 2.27
C LEU A 9 8.58 12.26 1.31
N SER A 10 9.59 11.61 1.88
CA SER A 10 10.61 10.87 1.13
C SER A 10 10.27 9.40 0.94
N HIS A 11 9.58 8.77 1.89
CA HIS A 11 9.34 7.33 1.86
C HIS A 11 8.11 6.89 2.65
N VAL A 12 7.61 5.71 2.29
CA VAL A 12 6.67 4.90 3.06
C VAL A 12 7.45 3.95 3.97
N ARG A 13 6.97 3.72 5.20
CA ARG A 13 7.36 2.58 6.04
C ARG A 13 6.16 1.62 6.14
N HIS A 14 6.12 0.64 5.26
CA HIS A 14 4.95 -0.22 5.11
C HIS A 14 5.16 -1.57 5.83
N ASP A 15 4.09 -2.14 6.38
CA ASP A 15 4.09 -3.52 6.85
C ASP A 15 4.44 -4.52 5.70
N PRO A 16 5.39 -5.45 5.90
CA PRO A 16 5.78 -6.43 4.89
C PRO A 16 4.66 -7.36 4.44
N ALA A 17 3.78 -7.81 5.35
CA ALA A 17 2.72 -8.76 5.00
C ALA A 17 1.73 -8.14 4.01
N HIS A 18 1.41 -6.84 4.15
CA HIS A 18 0.59 -6.11 3.17
C HIS A 18 1.30 -5.93 1.82
N CYS A 19 2.64 -5.76 1.81
CA CYS A 19 3.40 -5.68 0.57
C CYS A 19 3.48 -7.05 -0.14
N LEU A 20 3.54 -8.13 0.64
CA LEU A 20 3.82 -9.49 0.16
C LEU A 20 2.59 -10.39 0.03
N ALA A 21 1.39 -9.95 0.42
CA ALA A 21 0.14 -10.66 0.19
C ALA A 21 -0.27 -10.68 -1.31
N PRO A 22 -0.21 -11.84 -1.99
CA PRO A 22 -0.54 -11.91 -3.42
C PRO A 22 -2.01 -11.59 -3.65
N GLY A 23 -2.30 -10.69 -4.58
CA GLY A 23 -3.67 -10.34 -4.96
C GLY A 23 -4.39 -9.38 -4.02
N LEU A 24 -3.78 -8.91 -2.93
CA LEU A 24 -4.34 -7.83 -2.11
C LEU A 24 -4.59 -6.59 -2.97
N PHE A 25 -3.57 -6.17 -3.71
CA PHE A 25 -3.68 -5.21 -4.81
C PHE A 25 -3.37 -5.93 -6.11
N ARG A 26 -4.20 -5.74 -7.14
CA ARG A 26 -4.04 -6.42 -8.43
C ARG A 26 -4.55 -5.58 -9.59
N ALA A 27 -4.17 -5.93 -10.81
CA ALA A 27 -4.73 -5.31 -12.00
C ALA A 27 -6.18 -5.76 -12.19
N LEU A 28 -7.10 -4.81 -12.33
CA LEU A 28 -8.54 -5.04 -12.42
C LEU A 28 -9.06 -4.87 -13.84
N LYS A 29 -10.05 -5.69 -14.20
CA LYS A 29 -10.82 -5.48 -15.44
C LYS A 29 -11.85 -4.36 -15.24
N ARG A 30 -12.22 -3.69 -16.33
CA ARG A 30 -13.30 -2.71 -16.31
C ARG A 30 -14.58 -3.32 -15.73
N GLY A 31 -15.12 -2.71 -14.69
CA GLY A 31 -16.34 -3.16 -14.01
C GLY A 31 -16.17 -4.34 -13.05
N GLU A 32 -14.95 -4.85 -12.83
CA GLU A 32 -14.70 -5.98 -11.93
C GLU A 32 -15.14 -5.69 -10.49
N ARG A 33 -14.98 -4.44 -10.01
CA ARG A 33 -15.45 -4.01 -8.69
C ARG A 33 -16.94 -4.26 -8.44
N LYS A 34 -17.78 -4.25 -9.48
CA LYS A 34 -19.22 -4.52 -9.38
C LYS A 34 -19.58 -6.01 -9.32
N ARG A 35 -18.64 -6.91 -9.61
CA ARG A 35 -18.91 -8.34 -9.87
C ARG A 35 -18.09 -9.29 -9.01
N SER A 36 -17.10 -8.77 -8.28
CA SER A 36 -16.14 -9.58 -7.53
C SER A 36 -15.86 -8.94 -6.19
N LYS A 37 -15.46 -9.77 -5.22
CA LYS A 37 -15.11 -9.36 -3.87
C LYS A 37 -13.61 -9.50 -3.65
N LEU A 38 -13.08 -8.79 -2.66
CA LEU A 38 -11.74 -9.09 -2.14
C LEU A 38 -11.85 -10.29 -1.21
N ASP A 39 -11.05 -11.31 -1.48
CA ASP A 39 -10.85 -12.48 -0.63
C ASP A 39 -9.43 -13.00 -0.90
N VAL A 40 -8.53 -12.72 0.03
CA VAL A 40 -7.10 -13.01 -0.09
C VAL A 40 -6.62 -13.64 1.20
N THR A 41 -6.02 -14.82 1.10
CA THR A 41 -5.26 -15.42 2.19
C THR A 41 -3.78 -15.41 1.81
N TYR A 42 -2.94 -14.94 2.73
CA TYR A 42 -1.49 -15.06 2.62
C TYR A 42 -0.94 -15.78 3.85
N ASP A 43 -0.52 -17.02 3.66
CA ASP A 43 0.27 -17.78 4.61
C ASP A 43 1.75 -17.56 4.30
N TYR A 44 2.52 -17.14 5.29
CA TYR A 44 3.95 -16.84 5.14
C TYR A 44 4.81 -17.64 6.13
N GLY A 45 4.30 -18.79 6.57
CA GLY A 45 5.04 -19.76 7.38
C GLY A 45 5.01 -19.45 8.88
N ASP A 46 5.59 -20.35 9.66
CA ASP A 46 5.74 -20.22 11.13
C ASP A 46 4.42 -19.98 11.89
N GLY A 47 3.31 -20.50 11.36
CA GLY A 47 1.97 -20.30 11.91
C GLY A 47 1.47 -18.86 11.76
N LYS A 48 2.08 -18.06 10.87
CA LYS A 48 1.67 -16.71 10.55
C LYS A 48 0.87 -16.68 9.25
N ARG A 49 -0.32 -16.11 9.34
CA ARG A 49 -1.26 -16.00 8.22
C ARG A 49 -1.97 -14.66 8.32
N ILE A 50 -2.25 -14.04 7.18
CA ILE A 50 -3.07 -12.84 7.11
C ILE A 50 -4.14 -13.03 6.05
N GLU A 51 -5.37 -12.70 6.40
CA GLU A 51 -6.54 -12.81 5.53
C GLU A 51 -7.10 -11.41 5.31
N PHE A 52 -7.47 -11.08 4.08
CA PHE A 52 -8.10 -9.82 3.69
C PHE A 52 -9.43 -10.12 3.01
N SER A 53 -10.51 -9.48 3.46
CA SER A 53 -11.82 -9.59 2.83
C SER A 53 -12.50 -8.24 2.71
N GLY A 54 -13.29 -8.06 1.66
CA GLY A 54 -13.97 -6.79 1.41
C GLY A 54 -14.97 -6.87 0.26
N PRO A 55 -15.87 -5.88 0.15
CA PRO A 55 -16.94 -5.90 -0.84
C PRO A 55 -16.42 -5.76 -2.28
N GLU A 56 -15.25 -5.16 -2.49
CA GLU A 56 -14.66 -4.89 -3.80
C GLU A 56 -13.16 -5.22 -3.78
N PRO A 57 -12.57 -5.73 -4.89
CA PRO A 57 -11.13 -5.92 -5.01
C PRO A 57 -10.39 -4.58 -5.08
N LEU A 58 -9.12 -4.58 -4.64
CA LEU A 58 -8.27 -3.39 -4.64
C LEU A 58 -7.34 -3.35 -5.87
N GLY A 59 -7.24 -2.16 -6.46
CA GLY A 59 -6.45 -1.87 -7.66
C GLY A 59 -5.15 -1.10 -7.38
N ALA A 60 -4.44 -0.74 -8.44
CA ALA A 60 -3.23 0.07 -8.37
C ALA A 60 -3.50 1.52 -7.90
N ASP A 61 -4.71 2.02 -8.13
CA ASP A 61 -5.23 3.28 -7.58
C ASP A 61 -5.37 3.21 -6.05
N ASP A 62 -6.02 2.17 -5.53
CA ASP A 62 -6.17 1.95 -4.09
C ASP A 62 -4.80 1.80 -3.40
N LEU A 63 -3.87 1.08 -4.03
CA LEU A 63 -2.49 0.94 -3.56
C LEU A 63 -1.80 2.30 -3.41
N ARG A 64 -1.89 3.17 -4.42
CA ARG A 64 -1.25 4.49 -4.41
C ARG A 64 -1.81 5.37 -3.28
N ILE A 65 -3.12 5.29 -3.03
CA ILE A 65 -3.78 5.98 -1.92
C ILE A 65 -3.27 5.47 -0.57
N LEU A 66 -3.19 4.15 -0.39
CA LEU A 66 -2.65 3.57 0.84
C LEU A 66 -1.20 4.01 1.07
N GLN A 67 -0.34 3.94 0.05
CA GLN A 67 1.05 4.40 0.14
C GLN A 67 1.14 5.87 0.58
N GLY A 68 0.30 6.75 0.01
CA GLY A 68 0.22 8.15 0.42
C GLY A 68 -0.19 8.34 1.87
N LEU A 69 -1.22 7.62 2.33
CA LEU A 69 -1.66 7.65 3.73
C LEU A 69 -0.55 7.18 4.68
N VAL A 70 0.11 6.07 4.36
CA VAL A 70 1.20 5.52 5.18
C VAL A 70 2.43 6.44 5.18
N ALA A 71 2.76 7.10 4.06
CA ALA A 71 3.79 8.13 4.04
C ALA A 71 3.43 9.31 4.94
N MET A 72 2.18 9.80 4.87
CA MET A 72 1.71 10.92 5.70
C MET A 72 1.73 10.59 7.19
N ALA A 73 1.52 9.33 7.55
CA ALA A 73 1.59 8.85 8.94
C ALA A 73 3.02 8.88 9.54
N GLY A 74 4.07 8.99 8.72
CA GLY A 74 5.45 9.04 9.22
C GLY A 74 5.76 10.36 9.95
N PRO A 75 6.21 11.40 9.24
CA PRO A 75 6.61 12.67 9.85
C PRO A 75 5.43 13.54 10.31
N ASN A 76 4.22 13.32 9.79
CA ASN A 76 3.02 14.10 10.12
C ASN A 76 1.94 13.25 10.82
N GLY A 77 2.25 12.00 11.18
CA GLY A 77 1.33 11.15 11.90
C GLY A 77 1.13 11.62 13.34
N LEU A 78 -0.08 11.46 13.84
CA LEU A 78 -0.40 11.64 15.24
C LEU A 78 -0.33 10.28 15.92
N VAL A 79 0.63 10.13 16.84
CA VAL A 79 0.65 9.01 17.77
C VAL A 79 -0.44 9.27 18.83
N LEU A 80 -1.47 8.45 18.78
CA LEU A 80 -2.60 8.52 19.70
C LEU A 80 -2.44 7.46 20.78
N GLY A 81 -1.88 7.88 21.92
CA GLY A 81 -1.69 7.03 23.08
C GLY A 81 -3.00 6.59 23.75
N PRO A 82 -2.91 5.72 24.78
CA PRO A 82 -4.09 5.17 25.47
C PRO A 82 -5.00 6.22 26.09
N GLU A 83 -4.42 7.30 26.60
CA GLU A 83 -5.12 8.40 27.26
C GLU A 83 -4.76 9.75 26.61
N PRO A 84 -5.39 10.10 25.48
CA PRO A 84 -5.10 11.37 24.80
C PRO A 84 -5.48 12.57 25.66
N LYS A 85 -4.62 13.59 25.66
CA LYS A 85 -4.82 14.81 26.47
C LYS A 85 -5.83 15.79 25.85
N THR A 86 -5.94 15.79 24.52
CA THR A 86 -6.82 16.70 23.78
C THR A 86 -8.20 16.07 23.56
N GLU A 87 -9.26 16.87 23.52
CA GLU A 87 -10.63 16.41 23.27
C GLU A 87 -10.76 15.65 21.94
N GLY A 88 -10.24 16.21 20.84
CA GLY A 88 -10.25 15.54 19.55
C GLY A 88 -9.50 14.20 19.56
N GLY A 89 -8.43 14.10 20.35
CA GLY A 89 -7.70 12.84 20.56
C GLY A 89 -8.53 11.80 21.33
N ARG A 90 -9.24 12.22 22.38
CA ARG A 90 -10.14 11.34 23.13
C ARG A 90 -11.27 10.83 22.25
N GLN A 91 -11.87 11.72 21.46
CA GLN A 91 -12.93 11.36 20.51
C GLN A 91 -12.42 10.38 19.45
N LEU A 92 -11.26 10.62 18.85
CA LEU A 92 -10.64 9.69 17.92
C LEU A 92 -10.36 8.33 18.58
N ARG A 93 -9.89 8.32 19.84
CA ARG A 93 -9.61 7.08 20.58
C ARG A 93 -10.89 6.29 20.86
N LEU A 94 -12.00 6.99 21.13
CA LEU A 94 -13.32 6.36 21.28
C LEU A 94 -13.79 5.72 19.97
N PHE A 95 -13.64 6.40 18.82
CA PHE A 95 -14.00 5.84 17.52
C PHE A 95 -13.19 4.59 17.13
N LEU A 96 -11.94 4.48 17.60
CA LEU A 96 -11.14 3.28 17.38
C LEU A 96 -11.65 2.04 18.13
N GLU A 97 -12.51 2.23 19.14
CA GLU A 97 -13.05 1.19 20.00
C GLU A 97 -12.01 0.10 20.37
N PRO A 98 -10.84 0.47 20.93
CA PRO A 98 -9.76 -0.48 21.16
C PRO A 98 -10.21 -1.56 22.16
N LYS A 99 -9.87 -2.83 21.86
CA LYS A 99 -10.20 -3.98 22.69
C LYS A 99 -8.94 -4.75 23.08
N TRP A 100 -8.95 -5.35 24.27
CA TRP A 100 -7.89 -6.21 24.76
C TRP A 100 -6.51 -5.50 24.77
N GLU A 101 -5.48 -6.12 24.19
CA GLU A 101 -4.12 -5.57 24.09
C GLU A 101 -4.08 -4.22 23.34
N ALA A 102 -5.08 -3.89 22.51
CA ALA A 102 -5.13 -2.61 21.81
C ALA A 102 -5.51 -1.43 22.73
N VAL A 103 -6.07 -1.69 23.92
CA VAL A 103 -6.47 -0.64 24.88
C VAL A 103 -5.27 0.19 25.33
N THR A 104 -4.12 -0.47 25.53
CA THR A 104 -2.87 0.16 25.97
C THR A 104 -1.90 0.43 24.82
N ALA A 105 -2.24 0.06 23.59
CA ALA A 105 -1.40 0.26 22.42
C ALA A 105 -1.55 1.67 21.83
N ASP A 106 -0.46 2.22 21.31
CA ASP A 106 -0.49 3.44 20.52
C ASP A 106 -1.19 3.19 19.17
N ALA A 107 -2.03 4.13 18.75
CA ALA A 107 -2.61 4.15 17.41
C ALA A 107 -1.94 5.21 16.55
N MET A 108 -1.85 4.96 15.24
CA MET A 108 -1.30 5.92 14.29
C MET A 108 -2.42 6.54 13.46
N VAL A 109 -2.58 7.87 13.57
CA VAL A 109 -3.63 8.62 12.87
C VAL A 109 -3.01 9.63 11.91
N VAL A 110 -3.40 9.54 10.64
CA VAL A 110 -3.12 10.56 9.62
C VAL A 110 -4.13 11.69 9.79
N LYS A 111 -3.63 12.93 9.94
CA LYS A 111 -4.43 14.16 9.89
C LYS A 111 -4.01 14.98 8.68
N GLY A 112 -4.96 15.36 7.84
CA GLY A 112 -4.68 16.16 6.64
C GLY A 112 -5.94 16.56 5.88
N SER A 113 -5.83 16.54 4.55
CA SER A 113 -6.93 16.78 3.61
C SER A 113 -6.75 15.91 2.37
N TYR A 114 -7.83 15.68 1.60
CA TYR A 114 -7.71 14.97 0.32
C TYR A 114 -6.76 15.66 -0.65
N ARG A 115 -6.71 17.00 -0.65
CA ARG A 115 -5.78 17.78 -1.48
C ARG A 115 -4.33 17.56 -1.08
N ALA A 116 -4.04 17.48 0.23
CA ALA A 116 -2.70 17.17 0.72
C ALA A 116 -2.28 15.74 0.32
N LEU A 117 -3.18 14.77 0.47
CA LEU A 117 -2.95 13.39 0.05
C LEU A 117 -2.71 13.30 -1.47
N ALA A 118 -3.53 13.96 -2.27
CA ALA A 118 -3.39 14.00 -3.71
C ALA A 118 -2.04 14.58 -4.14
N LYS A 119 -1.64 15.72 -3.55
CA LYS A 119 -0.33 16.32 -3.78
C LYS A 119 0.78 15.35 -3.43
N GLU A 120 0.66 14.62 -2.33
CA GLU A 120 1.70 13.70 -1.88
C GLU A 120 1.88 12.51 -2.83
N ILE A 121 0.78 11.94 -3.31
CA ILE A 121 0.85 10.86 -4.29
C ILE A 121 1.17 11.35 -5.69
N GLY A 122 1.29 12.66 -5.93
CA GLY A 122 1.54 13.24 -7.25
C GLY A 122 0.33 13.22 -8.19
N ALA A 123 -0.88 13.23 -7.65
CA ALA A 123 -2.11 13.40 -8.42
C ALA A 123 -2.43 14.88 -8.59
N GLU A 124 -2.68 15.30 -9.82
CA GLU A 124 -3.18 16.65 -10.12
C GLU A 124 -4.67 16.74 -9.76
N VAL A 125 -5.04 17.80 -9.05
CA VAL A 125 -6.40 18.00 -8.53
C VAL A 125 -6.97 19.29 -9.09
N ASP A 126 -7.14 19.29 -10.40
CA ASP A 126 -7.72 20.43 -11.13
C ASP A 126 -9.25 20.30 -11.26
N SER A 127 -9.84 19.20 -10.79
CA SER A 127 -11.27 18.94 -10.86
C SER A 127 -11.81 18.20 -9.63
N GLY A 128 -13.11 18.34 -9.36
CA GLY A 128 -13.80 17.62 -8.28
C GLY A 128 -13.82 16.10 -8.46
N GLY A 129 -13.71 15.60 -9.71
CA GLY A 129 -13.69 14.17 -10.00
C GLY A 129 -12.48 13.44 -9.41
N ALA A 130 -11.30 14.08 -9.40
CA ALA A 130 -10.09 13.51 -8.81
C ALA A 130 -10.23 13.36 -7.28
N LEU A 131 -10.82 14.34 -6.60
CA LEU A 131 -11.09 14.26 -5.16
C LEU A 131 -12.08 13.14 -4.84
N LYS A 132 -13.16 13.03 -5.64
CA LYS A 132 -14.15 11.98 -5.46
C LYS A 132 -13.53 10.59 -5.63
N HIS A 133 -12.64 10.43 -6.59
CA HIS A 133 -11.91 9.17 -6.79
C HIS A 133 -11.05 8.81 -5.57
N ILE A 134 -10.32 9.77 -4.99
CA ILE A 134 -9.53 9.57 -3.77
C ILE A 134 -10.43 9.14 -2.61
N GLN A 135 -11.56 9.81 -2.42
CA GLN A 135 -12.55 9.44 -1.40
C GLN A 135 -13.04 8.01 -1.60
N ASP A 136 -13.44 7.64 -2.82
CA ASP A 136 -13.92 6.29 -3.12
C ASP A 136 -12.85 5.22 -2.84
N CYS A 137 -11.56 5.51 -3.10
CA CYS A 137 -10.44 4.64 -2.72
C CYS A 137 -10.32 4.48 -1.20
N ILE A 138 -10.39 5.57 -0.44
CA ILE A 138 -10.30 5.52 1.03
C ILE A 138 -11.46 4.72 1.62
N GLU A 139 -12.68 4.95 1.14
CA GLU A 139 -13.85 4.19 1.58
C GLU A 139 -13.73 2.70 1.24
N ARG A 140 -13.18 2.35 0.06
CA ARG A 140 -12.88 0.95 -0.29
C ARG A 140 -11.86 0.33 0.67
N LEU A 141 -10.75 1.02 0.91
CA LEU A 141 -9.71 0.58 1.85
C LEU A 141 -10.28 0.39 3.27
N TRP A 142 -11.14 1.29 3.74
CA TRP A 142 -11.78 1.20 5.06
C TRP A 142 -12.79 0.04 5.18
N LYS A 143 -13.41 -0.38 4.08
CA LYS A 143 -14.31 -1.54 4.05
C LYS A 143 -13.58 -2.89 4.06
N VAL A 144 -12.25 -2.91 3.99
CA VAL A 144 -11.46 -4.15 4.03
C VAL A 144 -11.25 -4.60 5.48
N SER A 145 -11.66 -5.82 5.77
CA SER A 145 -11.39 -6.52 7.02
C SER A 145 -10.14 -7.38 6.90
N ILE A 146 -9.38 -7.45 7.99
CA ILE A 146 -8.16 -8.21 8.13
C ILE A 146 -8.31 -9.19 9.29
N ILE A 147 -7.88 -10.43 9.11
CA ILE A 147 -7.64 -11.37 10.19
C ILE A 147 -6.17 -11.77 10.15
N ALA A 148 -5.41 -11.36 11.15
CA ALA A 148 -4.01 -11.74 11.32
C ALA A 148 -3.91 -12.88 12.35
N GLN A 149 -3.17 -13.92 12.00
CA GLN A 149 -2.83 -15.05 12.87
C GLN A 149 -1.34 -15.04 13.16
N ASN A 150 -0.98 -15.25 14.43
CA ASN A 150 0.37 -15.49 14.88
C ASN A 150 0.36 -16.67 15.88
N GLY A 151 0.78 -17.85 15.42
CA GLY A 151 0.63 -19.09 16.17
C GLY A 151 -0.84 -19.39 16.46
N ARG A 152 -1.22 -19.44 17.74
CA ARG A 152 -2.61 -19.71 18.18
C ARG A 152 -3.45 -18.44 18.35
N LYS A 153 -2.84 -17.25 18.31
CA LYS A 153 -3.56 -15.98 18.45
C LYS A 153 -4.10 -15.53 17.09
N ARG A 154 -5.37 -15.15 17.04
CA ARG A 154 -6.01 -14.49 15.89
C ARG A 154 -6.55 -13.14 16.32
N GLN A 155 -6.33 -12.12 15.50
CA GLN A 155 -6.80 -10.77 15.73
C GLN A 155 -7.45 -10.21 14.47
N GLY A 156 -8.64 -9.65 14.62
CA GLY A 156 -9.38 -8.98 13.56
C GLY A 156 -9.26 -7.46 13.68
N PHE A 157 -9.11 -6.77 12.55
CA PHE A 157 -9.17 -5.31 12.44
C PHE A 157 -9.50 -4.93 10.99
N ARG A 158 -9.74 -3.64 10.72
CA ARG A 158 -9.89 -3.15 9.34
C ARG A 158 -8.54 -2.71 8.78
N LEU A 159 -8.41 -2.66 7.46
CA LEU A 159 -7.19 -2.17 6.78
C LEU A 159 -6.92 -0.70 7.14
N LEU A 160 -7.96 0.13 7.12
CA LEU A 160 -8.02 1.42 7.80
C LEU A 160 -8.93 1.25 9.02
N SER A 161 -8.39 1.42 10.22
CA SER A 161 -9.12 1.22 11.47
C SER A 161 -10.29 2.19 11.62
N GLU A 162 -10.09 3.44 11.20
CA GLU A 162 -11.13 4.47 11.18
C GLU A 162 -10.88 5.47 10.06
N TYR A 163 -11.94 6.05 9.53
CA TYR A 163 -11.91 7.14 8.57
C TYR A 163 -13.02 8.14 8.87
N ALA A 164 -12.64 9.42 9.01
CA ALA A 164 -13.57 10.53 9.13
C ALA A 164 -13.13 11.68 8.24
N SER A 165 -14.11 12.31 7.59
CA SER A 165 -13.87 13.47 6.74
C SER A 165 -14.94 14.53 6.99
N ASP A 166 -14.51 15.79 6.99
CA ASP A 166 -15.41 16.95 7.01
C ASP A 166 -15.18 17.75 5.73
N GLU A 167 -16.19 17.78 4.86
CA GLU A 167 -16.13 18.50 3.59
C GLU A 167 -16.11 20.02 3.78
N ALA A 168 -16.75 20.55 4.83
CA ALA A 168 -16.82 21.98 5.09
C ALA A 168 -15.45 22.53 5.52
N ASP A 169 -14.76 21.79 6.39
CA ASP A 169 -13.43 22.16 6.90
C ASP A 169 -12.28 21.58 6.05
N GLY A 170 -12.59 20.74 5.05
CA GLY A 170 -11.62 20.05 4.19
C GLY A 170 -10.71 19.07 4.96
N ARG A 171 -11.15 18.60 6.13
CA ARG A 171 -10.34 17.77 7.04
C ARG A 171 -10.52 16.30 6.73
N LEU A 172 -9.41 15.56 6.80
CA LEU A 172 -9.32 14.13 6.66
C LEU A 172 -8.59 13.55 7.87
N TYR A 173 -9.22 12.57 8.51
CA TYR A 173 -8.65 11.74 9.57
C TYR A 173 -8.71 10.28 9.14
N VAL A 174 -7.57 9.59 9.16
CA VAL A 174 -7.49 8.16 8.85
C VAL A 174 -6.63 7.48 9.90
N ALA A 175 -7.19 6.50 10.61
CA ALA A 175 -6.42 5.65 11.51
C ALA A 175 -5.93 4.41 10.78
N LEU A 176 -4.64 4.12 10.93
CA LEU A 176 -4.01 2.95 10.33
C LEU A 176 -4.19 1.72 11.23
N ASN A 177 -4.25 0.55 10.61
CA ASN A 177 -4.30 -0.70 11.35
C ASN A 177 -3.02 -0.96 12.16
N PRO A 178 -3.07 -1.81 13.21
CA PRO A 178 -1.95 -2.01 14.11
C PRO A 178 -0.65 -2.47 13.44
N LEU A 179 -0.72 -3.31 12.40
CA LEU A 179 0.48 -3.81 11.70
C LEU A 179 1.19 -2.69 10.95
N ILE A 180 0.43 -1.89 10.20
CA ILE A 180 0.98 -0.72 9.49
C ILE A 180 1.46 0.33 10.48
N ALA A 181 0.71 0.59 11.56
CA ALA A 181 1.09 1.54 12.60
C ALA A 181 2.44 1.17 13.25
N GLN A 182 2.66 -0.12 13.58
CA GLN A 182 3.94 -0.61 14.11
C GLN A 182 5.11 -0.42 13.12
N ALA A 183 4.87 -0.68 11.83
CA ALA A 183 5.88 -0.46 10.78
C ALA A 183 6.28 1.02 10.68
N VAL A 184 5.32 1.94 10.77
CA VAL A 184 5.56 3.39 10.74
C VAL A 184 6.34 3.85 11.99
N MET A 185 5.89 3.43 13.17
CA MET A 185 6.47 3.81 14.46
C MET A 185 7.86 3.19 14.72
N GLY A 186 8.31 2.24 13.89
CA GLY A 186 9.59 1.57 14.06
C GLY A 186 9.59 0.46 15.11
N GLY A 187 8.41 0.02 15.55
CA GLY A 187 8.24 -1.09 16.49
C GLY A 187 8.35 -2.47 15.85
N GLY A 188 8.46 -2.55 14.52
CA GLY A 188 8.54 -3.82 13.78
C GLY A 188 9.35 -3.72 12.48
N GLN A 189 9.47 -4.86 11.80
CA GLN A 189 10.02 -4.90 10.44
C GLN A 189 9.15 -4.06 9.51
N HIS A 190 9.78 -3.34 8.59
CA HIS A 190 9.09 -2.51 7.62
C HIS A 190 9.77 -2.59 6.26
N VAL A 191 8.96 -2.42 5.22
CA VAL A 191 9.39 -2.18 3.86
C VAL A 191 9.48 -0.67 3.66
N ARG A 192 10.68 -0.16 3.42
CA ARG A 192 10.87 1.23 2.97
C ARG A 192 10.46 1.32 1.50
N ILE A 193 9.65 2.29 1.08
CA ILE A 193 9.31 2.51 -0.35
C ILE A 193 9.54 3.98 -0.68
N SER A 194 10.30 4.29 -1.72
CA SER A 194 10.57 5.69 -2.12
C SER A 194 9.30 6.34 -2.67
N MET A 195 8.93 7.49 -2.12
CA MET A 195 7.77 8.25 -2.63
C MET A 195 8.07 8.93 -3.97
N ASP A 196 9.35 9.22 -4.26
CA ASP A 196 9.74 9.71 -5.58
C ASP A 196 9.54 8.65 -6.66
N GLU A 197 9.85 7.38 -6.34
CA GLU A 197 9.57 6.25 -7.23
C GLU A 197 8.06 6.07 -7.42
N VAL A 198 7.27 6.07 -6.32
CA VAL A 198 5.81 5.94 -6.38
C VAL A 198 5.18 7.03 -7.26
N ARG A 199 5.66 8.28 -7.17
CA ARG A 199 5.15 9.40 -7.98
C ARG A 199 5.52 9.28 -9.45
N ALA A 200 6.70 8.75 -9.77
CA ALA A 200 7.23 8.68 -11.12
C ALA A 200 6.69 7.50 -11.95
N LEU A 201 6.09 6.48 -11.31
CA LEU A 201 5.47 5.35 -12.01
C LEU A 201 4.15 5.73 -12.67
N ASP A 202 4.03 5.43 -13.96
CA ASP A 202 2.87 5.79 -14.77
C ASP A 202 1.88 4.62 -14.88
N SER A 203 2.36 3.44 -15.28
CA SER A 203 1.45 2.31 -15.52
C SER A 203 1.01 1.59 -14.25
N GLU A 204 -0.24 1.10 -14.26
CA GLU A 204 -0.77 0.24 -13.18
C GLU A 204 0.09 -1.01 -12.97
N THR A 205 0.63 -1.57 -14.07
CA THR A 205 1.48 -2.77 -14.03
C THR A 205 2.79 -2.47 -13.31
N ALA A 206 3.45 -1.35 -13.62
CA ALA A 206 4.69 -0.97 -12.96
C ALA A 206 4.49 -0.65 -11.48
N ARG A 207 3.38 0.02 -11.10
CA ARG A 207 3.03 0.28 -9.69
C ARG A 207 2.86 -0.99 -8.88
N LEU A 208 2.13 -1.97 -9.41
CA LEU A 208 1.91 -3.25 -8.74
C LEU A 208 3.20 -4.07 -8.63
N LEU A 209 4.01 -4.12 -9.69
CA LEU A 209 5.33 -4.75 -9.65
C LEU A 209 6.24 -4.09 -8.61
N HIS A 210 6.30 -2.76 -8.62
CA HIS A 210 7.15 -1.98 -7.72
C HIS A 210 6.89 -2.27 -6.24
N GLN A 211 5.61 -2.26 -5.82
CA GLN A 211 5.22 -2.60 -4.45
C GLN A 211 5.72 -4.01 -4.06
N ARG A 212 5.49 -4.98 -4.95
CA ARG A 212 5.84 -6.40 -4.73
C ARG A 212 7.36 -6.58 -4.65
N LEU A 213 8.10 -5.97 -5.57
CA LEU A 213 9.55 -6.03 -5.61
C LEU A 213 10.17 -5.29 -4.42
N CYS A 214 9.61 -4.16 -3.98
CA CYS A 214 10.06 -3.48 -2.77
C CYS A 214 9.88 -4.34 -1.51
N GLY A 215 8.80 -5.12 -1.42
CA GLY A 215 8.58 -6.03 -0.31
C GLY A 215 9.45 -7.28 -0.34
N TRP A 216 9.88 -7.72 -1.53
CA TRP A 216 10.62 -8.97 -1.71
C TRP A 216 12.14 -8.78 -1.79
N ILE A 217 12.61 -7.67 -2.34
CA ILE A 217 14.04 -7.40 -2.56
C ILE A 217 14.48 -6.26 -1.64
N ASP A 218 15.44 -6.55 -0.76
CA ASP A 218 16.04 -5.54 0.10
C ASP A 218 16.85 -4.51 -0.72
N PRO A 219 16.95 -3.25 -0.27
CA PRO A 219 17.73 -2.23 -0.96
C PRO A 219 19.18 -2.66 -1.21
N GLY A 220 19.65 -2.50 -2.45
CA GLY A 220 21.00 -2.91 -2.87
C GLY A 220 21.19 -4.43 -3.04
N LYS A 221 20.12 -5.24 -2.94
CA LYS A 221 20.14 -6.67 -3.22
C LYS A 221 19.52 -6.99 -4.58
N THR A 222 19.75 -8.20 -5.03
CA THR A 222 19.26 -8.75 -6.30
C THR A 222 18.35 -9.93 -6.03
N GLY A 223 17.18 -9.95 -6.66
CA GLY A 223 16.26 -11.09 -6.70
C GLY A 223 16.17 -11.67 -8.10
N LYS A 224 15.94 -12.99 -8.19
CA LYS A 224 15.74 -13.70 -9.47
C LYS A 224 14.29 -14.06 -9.68
N ALA A 225 13.69 -13.61 -10.77
CA ALA A 225 12.29 -13.88 -11.08
C ALA A 225 12.09 -14.27 -12.54
N SER A 226 11.14 -15.18 -12.78
CA SER A 226 10.64 -15.42 -14.13
C SER A 226 9.59 -14.38 -14.53
N ILE A 227 9.34 -14.20 -15.82
CA ILE A 227 8.25 -13.36 -16.32
C ILE A 227 6.90 -13.81 -15.77
N ASP A 228 6.73 -15.10 -15.50
CA ASP A 228 5.48 -15.67 -14.98
C ASP A 228 5.30 -15.36 -13.50
N THR A 229 6.40 -15.37 -12.74
CA THR A 229 6.43 -14.88 -11.36
C THR A 229 6.01 -13.40 -11.30
N LEU A 230 6.57 -12.57 -12.18
CA LEU A 230 6.20 -11.15 -12.28
C LEU A 230 4.75 -10.95 -12.73
N CYS A 231 4.25 -11.78 -13.66
CA CYS A 231 2.83 -11.76 -14.00
C CYS A 231 1.94 -12.10 -12.79
N GLY A 232 2.33 -13.08 -11.96
CA GLY A 232 1.59 -13.47 -10.76
C GLY A 232 1.50 -12.36 -9.71
N TYR A 233 2.48 -11.46 -9.66
CA TYR A 233 2.47 -10.27 -8.80
C TYR A 233 1.38 -9.26 -9.19
N VAL A 234 1.04 -9.18 -10.48
CA VAL A 234 0.08 -8.22 -11.02
C VAL A 234 -1.31 -8.84 -11.22
N TRP A 235 -1.33 -10.11 -11.64
CA TRP A 235 -2.54 -10.90 -11.90
C TRP A 235 -2.43 -12.26 -11.18
N PRO A 236 -3.03 -12.39 -9.98
CA PRO A 236 -2.90 -13.60 -9.17
C PRO A 236 -3.65 -14.82 -9.73
N SER A 237 -4.66 -14.61 -10.57
CA SER A 237 -5.48 -15.69 -11.14
C SER A 237 -4.92 -16.21 -12.46
N GLU A 238 -5.02 -17.51 -12.66
CA GLU A 238 -4.70 -18.15 -13.95
C GLU A 238 -5.57 -17.60 -15.08
N ALA A 239 -5.07 -17.69 -16.31
CA ALA A 239 -5.78 -17.26 -17.50
C ALA A 239 -5.42 -18.10 -18.72
N SER A 240 -6.22 -17.98 -19.79
CA SER A 240 -5.95 -18.65 -21.06
C SER A 240 -4.58 -18.29 -21.64
N GLY A 241 -4.02 -19.15 -22.49
CA GLY A 241 -2.70 -18.94 -23.10
C GLY A 241 -2.57 -17.59 -23.85
N SER A 242 -3.62 -17.17 -24.57
CA SER A 242 -3.65 -15.87 -25.24
C SER A 242 -3.64 -14.70 -24.26
N THR A 243 -4.35 -14.82 -23.13
CA THR A 243 -4.34 -13.81 -22.07
C THR A 243 -2.98 -13.76 -21.37
N MET A 244 -2.38 -14.91 -21.07
CA MET A 244 -1.05 -14.98 -20.47
C MET A 244 0.02 -14.38 -21.38
N ARG A 245 -0.07 -14.56 -22.71
CA ARG A 245 0.81 -13.89 -23.66
C ARG A 245 0.73 -12.36 -23.55
N LYS A 246 -0.50 -11.80 -23.46
CA LYS A 246 -0.71 -10.36 -23.25
C LYS A 246 -0.19 -9.86 -21.90
N ARG A 247 -0.38 -10.64 -20.82
CA ARG A 247 0.16 -10.30 -19.49
C ARG A 247 1.68 -10.26 -19.48
N ARG A 248 2.34 -11.26 -20.08
CA ARG A 248 3.81 -11.28 -20.23
C ARG A 248 4.30 -10.09 -21.05
N GLN A 249 3.60 -9.71 -22.11
CA GLN A 249 3.91 -8.50 -22.87
C GLN A 249 3.80 -7.23 -22.00
N ARG A 250 2.69 -7.04 -21.29
CA ARG A 250 2.49 -5.88 -20.40
C ARG A 250 3.55 -5.77 -19.30
N VAL A 251 3.98 -6.89 -18.71
CA VAL A 251 5.08 -6.88 -17.74
C VAL A 251 6.37 -6.39 -18.42
N ARG A 252 6.71 -6.90 -19.61
CA ARG A 252 7.90 -6.42 -20.34
C ARG A 252 7.84 -4.92 -20.64
N GLU A 253 6.67 -4.41 -21.00
CA GLU A 253 6.43 -2.99 -21.26
C GLU A 253 6.57 -2.12 -19.99
N ALA A 254 6.30 -2.69 -18.81
CA ALA A 254 6.41 -2.01 -17.51
C ALA A 254 7.82 -2.03 -16.90
N LEU A 255 8.67 -3.01 -17.25
CA LEU A 255 10.04 -3.11 -16.70
C LEU A 255 10.92 -1.87 -16.98
N PRO A 256 10.86 -1.23 -18.18
CA PRO A 256 11.57 0.02 -18.44
C PRO A 256 11.25 1.16 -17.47
N GLU A 257 10.02 1.23 -16.93
CA GLU A 257 9.67 2.23 -15.92
C GLU A 257 10.50 2.03 -14.65
N LEU A 258 10.70 0.78 -14.21
CA LEU A 258 11.56 0.49 -13.05
C LEU A 258 13.02 0.86 -13.33
N VAL A 259 13.50 0.59 -14.55
CA VAL A 259 14.87 0.95 -14.96
C VAL A 259 15.07 2.47 -14.93
N ALA A 260 14.08 3.25 -15.37
CA ALA A 260 14.11 4.70 -15.30
C ALA A 260 14.22 5.25 -13.86
N LEU A 261 13.78 4.47 -12.87
CA LEU A 261 13.93 4.77 -11.44
C LEU A 261 15.29 4.34 -10.85
N GLY A 262 16.18 3.79 -11.67
CA GLY A 262 17.51 3.32 -11.25
C GLY A 262 17.55 1.85 -10.83
N TRP A 263 16.46 1.09 -10.96
CA TRP A 263 16.52 -0.36 -10.79
C TRP A 263 17.35 -0.98 -11.92
N THR A 264 18.07 -2.05 -11.63
CA THR A 264 18.72 -2.84 -12.68
C THR A 264 17.84 -4.04 -13.00
N VAL A 265 17.48 -4.23 -14.27
CA VAL A 265 16.72 -5.38 -14.74
C VAL A 265 17.49 -6.02 -15.89
N THR A 266 18.01 -7.23 -15.68
CA THR A 266 18.82 -7.94 -16.68
C THR A 266 18.18 -9.28 -17.01
N GLU A 267 17.79 -9.48 -18.26
CA GLU A 267 17.30 -10.78 -18.75
C GLU A 267 18.50 -11.70 -19.04
N PHE A 268 18.77 -12.65 -18.13
CA PHE A 268 19.91 -13.58 -18.26
C PHE A 268 19.56 -14.84 -19.06
N ALA A 269 18.27 -15.12 -19.23
CA ALA A 269 17.74 -16.15 -20.10
C ALA A 269 16.31 -15.75 -20.50
N ALA A 270 15.78 -16.31 -21.58
CA ALA A 270 14.45 -15.97 -22.08
C ALA A 270 13.38 -16.05 -20.96
N GLY A 271 12.79 -14.91 -20.64
CA GLY A 271 11.79 -14.74 -19.60
C GLY A 271 12.30 -14.91 -18.16
N LYS A 272 13.61 -14.83 -17.90
CA LYS A 272 14.22 -14.90 -16.56
C LYS A 272 15.10 -13.69 -16.31
N TYR A 273 14.87 -13.01 -15.19
CA TYR A 273 15.48 -11.73 -14.88
C TYR A 273 16.22 -11.76 -13.55
N ASP A 274 17.39 -11.13 -13.52
CA ASP A 274 18.03 -10.63 -12.32
C ASP A 274 17.56 -9.18 -12.12
N ILE A 275 16.90 -8.90 -11.00
CA ILE A 275 16.33 -7.60 -10.67
C ILE A 275 17.04 -7.08 -9.43
N THR A 276 17.77 -5.96 -9.57
CA THR A 276 18.49 -5.33 -8.47
C THR A 276 17.79 -4.05 -8.05
N ARG A 277 17.48 -3.98 -6.76
CA ARG A 277 16.87 -2.81 -6.15
C ARG A 277 17.94 -1.75 -5.86
N PRO A 278 17.67 -0.45 -6.14
CA PRO A 278 18.57 0.62 -5.76
C PRO A 278 18.89 0.60 -4.27
N LYS A 279 20.09 1.04 -3.89
CA LYS A 279 20.39 1.31 -2.47
C LYS A 279 19.47 2.42 -1.98
N ALA A 280 19.00 2.31 -0.74
CA ALA A 280 18.20 3.37 -0.16
C ALA A 280 19.05 4.64 -0.06
N ALA A 281 18.54 5.75 -0.59
CA ALA A 281 19.08 7.07 -0.25
C ALA A 281 18.88 7.28 1.27
N GLY A 282 19.98 7.60 1.95
CA GLY A 282 20.01 7.92 3.38
C GLY A 282 19.13 9.09 3.76
#